data_AF-A0A9E1ZCI5-F1
#
_entry.id   AF-A0A9E1ZCI5-F1
#
_cell.length_a   1.000
_cell.length_b   1.000
_cell.length_c   1.000
_cell.angle_alpha   90.00
_cell.angle_beta   90.00
_cell.angle_gamma   90.00
#
_symmetry.space_group_name_H-M   'P 1'
#
loop_
_entity.id
_entity.type
_entity.pdbx_description
1 polymer ?
#
loop_
_entity_poly.entity_id
_entity_poly.type
_entity_poly.pdbx_seq_one_letter_code
_entity_poly.pdbx_strand_id
1 'polypeptide(L)'
;MTQLEENMNSLAGEAAASRPCLLCFGYGYTARFLARVCLEAGWRVIGTRRPGEDTAAESDGVEIFLFDRQTPLAGEIIGAATHILSSVPPDKDGDP
;
A
#
# COMPACT_ATOMS: atom_id res chain seq x y z
N MET A 1 35.77 -12.58 -1.26
CA MET A 1 34.39 -13.03 -1.57
C MET A 1 33.33 -12.17 -0.89
N THR A 2 33.66 -11.43 0.18
CA THR A 2 32.74 -10.61 1.00
C THR A 2 32.33 -9.27 0.38
N GLN A 3 33.18 -8.63 -0.44
CA GLN A 3 32.86 -7.31 -1.05
C GLN A 3 31.79 -7.36 -2.15
N LEU A 4 31.57 -8.51 -2.79
CA LEU A 4 30.52 -8.65 -3.81
C LEU A 4 29.12 -8.75 -3.18
N GLU A 5 29.02 -9.35 -2.00
CA GLU A 5 27.75 -9.49 -1.26
C GLU A 5 27.31 -8.17 -0.62
N GLU A 6 28.25 -7.40 -0.04
CA GLU A 6 27.97 -6.06 0.49
C GLU A 6 27.50 -5.08 -0.59
N ASN A 7 28.12 -5.10 -1.78
CA ASN A 7 27.71 -4.23 -2.89
C ASN A 7 26.32 -4.60 -3.44
N MET A 8 25.96 -5.88 -3.45
CA MET A 8 24.65 -6.33 -3.90
C MET A 8 23.55 -5.94 -2.91
N ASN A 9 23.84 -5.95 -1.59
CA ASN A 9 22.91 -5.52 -0.56
C ASN A 9 22.76 -3.99 -0.50
N SER A 10 23.81 -3.24 -0.83
CA SER A 10 23.79 -1.78 -0.95
C SER A 10 22.98 -1.31 -2.17
N LEU A 11 23.12 -1.97 -3.33
CA LEU A 11 22.35 -1.67 -4.54
C LEU A 11 20.86 -2.01 -4.38
N ALA A 12 20.53 -3.08 -3.63
CA ALA A 12 19.15 -3.40 -3.27
C ALA A 12 18.54 -2.35 -2.30
N GLY A 13 19.36 -1.80 -1.39
CA GLY A 13 18.95 -0.74 -0.46
C GLY A 13 18.69 0.61 -1.13
N GLU A 14 19.50 1.02 -2.11
CA GLU A 14 19.27 2.26 -2.87
C GLU A 14 18.12 2.13 -3.89
N ALA A 15 17.94 0.96 -4.52
CA ALA A 15 16.78 0.71 -5.38
C ALA A 15 15.45 0.70 -4.59
N ALA A 16 15.47 0.28 -3.33
CA ALA A 16 14.31 0.37 -2.43
C ALA A 16 14.01 1.81 -1.99
N ALA A 17 15.00 2.71 -2.03
CA ALA A 17 14.89 4.08 -1.51
C ALA A 17 14.05 5.05 -2.36
N SER A 18 13.54 4.64 -3.53
CA SER A 18 12.57 5.46 -4.27
C SER A 18 11.50 4.67 -5.02
N ARG A 19 11.22 3.41 -4.64
CA ARG A 19 10.09 2.71 -5.26
C ARG A 19 8.79 3.47 -4.94
N PRO A 20 7.99 3.87 -5.94
CA PRO A 20 6.73 4.54 -5.68
C PRO A 20 5.84 3.65 -4.81
N CYS A 21 5.15 4.29 -3.87
CA CYS A 21 4.17 3.65 -3.01
C CYS A 21 2.79 4.24 -3.28
N LEU A 22 1.85 3.37 -3.67
CA LEU A 22 0.43 3.67 -3.79
C LEU A 22 -0.30 3.25 -2.50
N LEU A 23 -0.93 4.21 -1.84
CA LEU A 23 -1.87 3.97 -0.74
C LEU A 23 -3.31 4.08 -1.25
N CYS A 24 -4.07 2.99 -1.15
CA CYS A 24 -5.46 2.90 -1.56
C CYS A 24 -6.40 2.95 -0.35
N PHE A 25 -7.14 4.04 -0.18
CA PHE A 25 -8.31 4.05 0.70
C PHE A 25 -9.44 3.27 0.02
N GLY A 26 -9.81 2.14 0.63
CA GLY A 26 -10.80 1.19 0.10
C GLY A 26 -10.21 0.24 -0.92
N TYR A 27 -9.79 -0.95 -0.48
CA TYR A 27 -9.19 -1.98 -1.31
C TYR A 27 -10.23 -2.89 -1.99
N GLY A 28 -11.09 -2.25 -2.81
CA GLY A 28 -12.17 -2.88 -3.58
C GLY A 28 -11.81 -3.14 -5.03
N TYR A 29 -12.81 -3.13 -5.93
CA TYR A 29 -12.62 -3.42 -7.37
C TYR A 29 -11.60 -2.49 -8.06
N THR A 30 -11.78 -1.18 -7.96
CA THR A 30 -10.89 -0.19 -8.60
C THR A 30 -9.46 -0.27 -8.07
N ALA A 31 -9.31 -0.31 -6.74
CA ALA A 31 -8.00 -0.40 -6.11
C ALA A 31 -7.26 -1.69 -6.50
N ARG A 32 -7.93 -2.84 -6.56
CA ARG A 32 -7.33 -4.12 -6.98
C ARG A 32 -6.87 -4.09 -8.44
N PHE A 33 -7.62 -3.44 -9.33
CA PHE A 33 -7.21 -3.30 -10.72
C PHE A 33 -5.92 -2.48 -10.85
N LEU A 34 -5.87 -1.30 -10.21
CA LEU A 34 -4.68 -0.46 -10.25
C LEU A 34 -3.49 -1.10 -9.52
N ALA A 35 -3.74 -1.78 -8.40
CA ALA A 35 -2.71 -2.48 -7.62
C ALA A 35 -1.94 -3.50 -8.47
N ARG A 36 -2.63 -4.29 -9.30
CA ARG A 36 -1.97 -5.26 -10.20
C ARG A 36 -0.97 -4.57 -11.14
N VAL A 37 -1.40 -3.49 -11.79
CA VAL A 37 -0.54 -2.71 -12.70
C VAL A 37 0.66 -2.12 -11.95
N CYS A 38 0.44 -1.57 -10.75
CA CYS A 38 1.50 -1.02 -9.91
C CYS A 38 2.50 -2.09 -9.46
N LEU A 39 2.02 -3.26 -9.02
CA LEU A 39 2.87 -4.37 -8.60
C LEU A 39 3.72 -4.90 -9.76
N GLU A 40 3.14 -5.05 -10.96
CA GLU A 40 3.86 -5.42 -12.18
C GLU A 40 4.94 -4.40 -12.55
N ALA A 41 4.71 -3.12 -12.27
CA ALA A 41 5.69 -2.04 -12.42
C ALA A 41 6.72 -1.96 -11.26
N GLY A 42 6.67 -2.87 -10.29
CA GLY A 42 7.59 -2.92 -9.15
C GLY A 42 7.28 -1.93 -8.02
N TRP A 43 6.08 -1.34 -8.01
CA TRP A 43 5.67 -0.40 -6.96
C TRP A 43 5.31 -1.12 -5.68
N ARG A 44 5.40 -0.42 -4.54
CA ARG A 44 4.77 -0.84 -3.29
C ARG A 44 3.29 -0.48 -3.34
N VAL A 45 2.41 -1.38 -2.90
CA VAL A 45 0.99 -1.08 -2.77
C VAL A 45 0.52 -1.38 -1.35
N ILE A 46 -0.18 -0.41 -0.77
CA ILE A 46 -0.85 -0.50 0.52
C ILE A 46 -2.33 -0.28 0.27
N GLY A 47 -3.19 -1.15 0.82
CA GLY A 47 -4.63 -1.00 0.76
C GLY A 47 -5.24 -0.86 2.15
N THR A 48 -6.42 -0.22 2.21
CA THR A 48 -7.21 -0.21 3.44
C THR A 48 -8.55 -0.92 3.27
N ARG A 49 -9.03 -1.55 4.34
CA ARG A 49 -10.37 -2.14 4.46
C ARG A 49 -11.03 -1.63 5.73
N ARG A 50 -12.36 -1.73 5.83
CA ARG A 50 -13.06 -1.37 7.06
C ARG A 50 -12.89 -2.47 8.11
N PRO A 51 -12.90 -2.13 9.40
CA PRO A 51 -12.98 -3.13 10.45
C PRO A 51 -14.14 -4.12 10.23
N GLY A 52 -13.87 -5.42 10.38
CA GLY A 52 -14.84 -6.49 10.14
C GLY A 52 -14.86 -7.03 8.70
N GLU A 53 -14.12 -6.43 7.77
CA GLU A 53 -13.84 -7.03 6.46
C GLU A 53 -12.63 -7.98 6.58
N ASP A 54 -12.68 -9.12 5.88
CA ASP A 54 -11.54 -10.04 5.80
C ASP A 54 -10.36 -9.31 5.15
N THR A 55 -9.14 -9.43 5.71
CA THR A 55 -7.93 -8.81 5.20
C THR A 55 -6.99 -9.79 4.48
N ALA A 56 -7.22 -11.10 4.63
CA ALA A 56 -6.34 -12.15 4.10
C ALA A 56 -6.71 -12.55 2.66
N ALA A 57 -8.00 -12.52 2.32
CA ALA A 57 -8.43 -12.79 0.96
C ALA A 57 -8.06 -11.62 0.04
N GLU A 58 -7.40 -11.92 -1.08
CA GLU A 58 -7.13 -10.99 -2.21
C GLU A 58 -6.02 -9.95 -1.98
N SER A 59 -5.15 -10.16 -1.00
CA SER A 59 -4.02 -9.27 -0.70
C SER A 59 -2.75 -9.61 -1.49
N ASP A 60 -2.82 -10.35 -2.61
CA ASP A 60 -1.64 -10.84 -3.35
C ASP A 60 -0.63 -9.72 -3.65
N GLY A 61 0.46 -9.68 -2.88
CA GLY A 61 1.51 -8.65 -2.98
C GLY A 61 1.18 -7.28 -2.36
N VAL A 62 0.03 -7.14 -1.69
CA VAL A 62 -0.46 -5.88 -1.10
C VAL A 62 -0.55 -5.98 0.42
N GLU A 63 -0.05 -4.94 1.11
CA GLU A 63 -0.21 -4.79 2.56
C GLU A 63 -1.60 -4.21 2.86
N ILE A 64 -2.44 -4.93 3.60
CA ILE A 64 -3.80 -4.48 3.94
C ILE A 64 -3.87 -4.05 5.42
N PHE A 65 -4.34 -2.83 5.64
CA PHE A 65 -4.59 -2.28 6.97
C PHE A 65 -6.07 -1.98 7.18
N LEU A 66 -6.51 -2.02 8.43
CA LEU A 66 -7.84 -1.56 8.78
C LEU A 66 -7.84 -0.03 8.93
N PHE A 67 -8.85 0.62 8.38
CA PHE A 67 -9.00 2.07 8.45
C PHE A 67 -10.48 2.47 8.50
N ASP A 68 -10.81 3.32 9.48
CA ASP A 68 -12.03 4.12 9.53
C ASP A 68 -11.80 5.33 10.47
N ARG A 69 -12.86 6.13 10.72
CA ARG A 69 -12.78 7.31 11.60
C ARG A 69 -12.33 6.99 13.04
N GLN A 70 -12.59 5.77 13.51
CA GLN A 70 -12.22 5.31 14.85
C GLN A 70 -10.88 4.56 14.89
N THR A 71 -10.39 4.13 13.73
CA THR A 71 -9.22 3.29 13.54
C THR A 71 -8.28 4.00 12.55
N PRO A 72 -7.53 5.02 13.00
CA PRO A 72 -6.65 5.76 12.12
C PRO A 72 -5.46 4.89 11.66
N LEU A 73 -4.95 5.16 10.46
CA LEU A 73 -3.67 4.61 10.02
C LEU A 73 -2.52 5.23 10.81
N ALA A 74 -1.49 4.43 11.04
CA ALA A 74 -0.26 4.91 11.63
C ALA A 74 0.47 5.90 10.68
N GLY A 75 1.11 6.93 11.25
CA GLY A 75 1.67 8.03 10.47
C GLY A 75 2.77 7.60 9.50
N GLU A 76 3.51 6.55 9.83
CA GLU A 76 4.53 5.94 8.97
C GLU A 76 3.95 5.30 7.70
N ILE A 77 2.72 4.79 7.74
CA ILE A 77 2.04 4.22 6.58
C ILE A 77 1.69 5.35 5.61
N ILE A 78 1.15 6.45 6.15
CA ILE A 78 0.82 7.65 5.37
C ILE A 78 2.11 8.29 4.82
N GLY A 79 3.15 8.41 5.64
CA GLY A 79 4.42 9.03 5.26
C GLY A 79 5.20 8.23 4.20
N ALA A 80 4.96 6.93 4.08
CA ALA A 80 5.54 6.12 3.02
C ALA A 80 4.84 6.29 1.67
N ALA A 81 3.61 6.81 1.65
CA ALA A 81 2.83 6.95 0.43
C ALA A 81 3.35 8.10 -0.44
N THR A 82 3.62 7.80 -1.71
CA THR A 82 3.95 8.81 -2.73
C THR A 82 2.74 9.19 -3.58
N HIS A 83 1.76 8.28 -3.65
CA HIS A 83 0.53 8.42 -4.40
C HIS A 83 -0.62 7.92 -3.52
N ILE A 84 -1.77 8.60 -3.59
CA ILE A 84 -2.98 8.22 -2.86
C ILE A 84 -4.10 8.00 -3.86
N LEU A 85 -4.77 6.86 -3.75
CA LEU A 85 -6.06 6.59 -4.37
C LEU A 85 -7.13 6.62 -3.28
N SER A 86 -8.08 7.56 -3.36
CA SER A 86 -9.34 7.45 -2.63
C SER A 86 -10.39 6.85 -3.56
N SER A 87 -10.81 5.62 -3.26
CA SER A 87 -11.90 4.95 -3.98
C SER A 87 -13.01 4.46 -3.04
N VAL A 88 -12.99 4.92 -1.80
CA VAL A 88 -14.07 4.66 -0.84
C VAL A 88 -15.27 5.48 -1.27
N PRO A 89 -16.46 4.88 -1.41
CA PRO A 89 -17.67 5.66 -1.58
C PRO A 89 -17.90 6.53 -0.32
N PRO A 90 -18.36 7.78 -0.47
CA PRO A 90 -18.72 8.59 0.67
C PRO A 90 -19.84 7.91 1.47
N ASP A 91 -19.83 8.08 2.78
CA ASP A 91 -20.92 7.69 3.66
C ASP A 91 -21.77 8.90 4.08
N LYS A 92 -22.68 8.69 5.02
CA LYS A 92 -23.59 9.73 5.53
C LYS A 92 -22.87 10.94 6.15
N ASP A 93 -21.62 10.76 6.57
CA ASP A 93 -20.78 11.80 7.18
C ASP A 93 -19.70 12.32 6.21
N GLY A 94 -19.73 11.89 4.94
CA GLY A 94 -18.77 12.27 3.89
C GLY A 94 -17.75 11.18 3.59
N ASP A 95 -16.57 11.57 3.08
CA ASP A 95 -15.47 10.62 2.91
C ASP A 95 -14.99 10.08 4.28
N PRO A 96 -14.58 8.80 4.37
CA PRO A 96 -14.22 8.14 5.62
C PRO A 96 -13.06 8.80 6.36
#